data_AF-A0A355DFP1-F1
#
_entry.id   AF-A0A355DFP1-F1
#
_cell.length_a   1.000
_cell.length_b   1.000
_cell.length_c   1.000
_cell.angle_alpha   90.00
_cell.angle_beta   90.00
_cell.angle_gamma   90.00
#
_symmetry.space_group_name_H-M   'P 1'
#
loop_
_entity.id
_entity.type
_entity.pdbx_description
1 polymer ?
#
loop_
_entity_poly.entity_id
_entity_poly.type
_entity_poly.pdbx_seq_one_letter_code
_entity_poly.pdbx_strand_id
1 'polypeptide(L)'
;MTVPLVDVGPLADSGTSGRDAAVALAAALSDVGFASVVGHDVPDGDLGAMRSLLPRLFAADDEAKRRQAITRDDYRGYIPLRFFTPNRDDQVPDNFEGYKLHWECPPDHPARRECRLYGSNNWADHLPEMADVVGSWWAAFDGLAERLLATLAASLGVDGGEVAAAMEAPLTNVTLLHYPARSTGDPSPGFHPHKDVSVLTILDPDPVGGLEVRSRDGRWVEAACP
;
A
#
# COMPACT_ATOMS: atom_id res chain seq x y z
N MET A 1 4.73 12.51 20.67
CA MET A 1 5.41 12.02 19.44
C MET A 1 4.35 11.97 18.37
N THR A 2 4.63 12.53 17.20
CA THR A 2 3.74 12.57 16.03
C THR A 2 4.46 11.90 14.86
N VAL A 3 3.72 11.44 13.84
CA VAL A 3 4.34 11.01 12.59
C VAL A 3 4.98 12.23 11.92
N PRO A 4 6.27 12.21 11.54
CA PRO A 4 6.92 13.34 10.90
C PRO A 4 6.33 13.60 9.51
N LEU A 5 6.12 14.88 9.20
CA LEU A 5 5.78 15.34 7.86
C LEU A 5 7.07 15.67 7.09
N VAL A 6 7.25 15.06 5.93
CA VAL A 6 8.44 15.22 5.08
C VAL A 6 8.04 15.68 3.69
N ASP A 7 8.62 16.77 3.22
CA ASP A 7 8.50 17.19 1.82
C ASP A 7 9.54 16.43 0.98
N VAL A 8 9.04 15.61 0.04
CA VAL A 8 9.86 14.77 -0.84
C VAL A 8 10.01 15.36 -2.24
N GLY A 9 9.38 16.51 -2.54
CA GLY A 9 9.50 17.18 -3.83
C GLY A 9 10.96 17.53 -4.20
N PRO A 10 11.79 18.01 -3.25
CA PRO A 10 13.18 18.33 -3.52
C PRO A 10 14.10 17.13 -3.73
N LEU A 11 13.65 15.87 -3.59
CA LEU A 11 14.54 14.70 -3.66
C LEU A 11 15.25 14.54 -5.03
N ALA A 12 14.71 15.12 -6.09
CA ALA A 12 15.36 15.15 -7.40
C ALA A 12 16.48 16.22 -7.52
N ASP A 13 16.59 17.13 -6.55
CA ASP A 13 17.61 18.18 -6.51
C ASP A 13 18.93 17.64 -5.95
N SER A 14 20.03 17.87 -6.67
CA SER A 14 21.39 17.48 -6.21
C SER A 14 22.02 18.48 -5.24
N GLY A 15 21.34 19.61 -4.98
CA GLY A 15 21.76 20.67 -4.07
C GLY A 15 21.54 20.37 -2.58
N THR A 16 21.53 21.42 -1.78
CA THR A 16 21.32 21.32 -0.33
C THR A 16 19.89 20.90 0.02
N SER A 17 18.90 21.44 -0.69
CA SER A 17 17.47 21.10 -0.58
C SER A 17 17.20 19.59 -0.67
N GLY A 18 17.71 18.92 -1.70
CA GLY A 18 17.51 17.47 -1.86
C GLY A 18 18.26 16.65 -0.80
N ARG A 19 19.45 17.07 -0.40
CA ARG A 19 20.18 16.45 0.72
C ARG A 19 19.44 16.57 2.04
N ASP A 20 18.87 17.75 2.33
CA ASP A 20 18.11 17.99 3.55
C ASP A 20 16.81 17.16 3.58
N ALA A 21 16.11 17.06 2.45
CA ALA A 21 14.93 16.20 2.31
C ALA A 21 15.27 14.71 2.49
N ALA A 22 16.39 14.25 1.94
CA ALA A 22 16.87 12.88 2.12
C ALA A 22 17.19 12.57 3.59
N VAL A 23 17.89 13.47 4.28
CA VAL A 23 18.19 13.34 5.71
C VAL A 23 16.91 13.32 6.55
N ALA A 24 15.93 14.18 6.24
CA ALA A 24 14.66 14.22 6.94
C ALA A 24 13.86 12.92 6.77
N LEU A 25 13.79 12.40 5.54
CA LEU A 25 13.12 11.12 5.24
C LEU A 25 13.78 9.95 5.99
N ALA A 26 15.11 9.84 5.90
CA ALA A 26 15.86 8.77 6.56
C ALA A 26 15.72 8.84 8.09
N ALA A 27 15.73 10.04 8.68
CA ALA A 27 15.52 10.24 10.11
C ALA A 27 14.10 9.82 10.54
N ALA A 28 13.07 10.26 9.81
CA ALA A 28 11.68 9.93 10.12
C ALA A 28 11.44 8.40 10.12
N LEU A 29 11.91 7.73 9.06
CA LEU A 29 11.78 6.28 8.94
C LEU A 29 12.67 5.51 9.92
N SER A 30 13.84 6.05 10.30
CA SER A 30 14.69 5.42 11.31
C SER A 30 14.09 5.54 12.71
N ASP A 31 13.62 6.72 13.11
CA ASP A 31 13.18 6.98 14.48
C ASP A 31 11.77 6.44 14.75
N VAL A 32 10.85 6.67 13.82
CA VAL A 32 9.42 6.31 13.96
C VAL A 32 9.10 5.01 13.22
N GLY A 33 9.76 4.75 12.10
CA GLY A 33 9.36 3.69 11.16
C GLY A 33 8.34 4.14 10.12
N PHE A 34 7.89 5.41 10.18
CA PHE A 34 6.81 5.97 9.38
C PHE A 34 7.05 7.47 9.11
N ALA A 35 6.55 7.95 7.97
CA ALA A 35 6.53 9.37 7.62
C ALA A 35 5.25 9.68 6.82
N SER A 36 4.66 10.85 7.07
CA SER A 36 3.67 11.45 6.17
C SER A 36 4.44 12.27 5.13
N VAL A 37 4.07 12.19 3.85
CA VAL A 37 4.83 12.82 2.75
C VAL A 37 3.99 13.82 1.97
N VAL A 38 4.62 14.91 1.55
CA VAL A 38 4.08 15.91 0.60
C VAL A 38 5.07 16.15 -0.53
N GLY A 39 4.65 16.79 -1.63
CA GLY A 39 5.53 16.95 -2.80
C GLY A 39 5.81 15.63 -3.52
N HIS A 40 4.87 14.67 -3.45
CA HIS A 40 5.04 13.33 -4.00
C HIS A 40 4.80 13.23 -5.52
N ASP A 41 4.30 14.28 -6.16
CA ASP A 41 4.03 14.40 -7.60
C ASP A 41 3.05 13.37 -8.21
N VAL A 42 2.47 12.47 -7.40
CA VAL A 42 1.30 11.66 -7.81
C VAL A 42 0.17 12.60 -8.27
N PRO A 43 -0.36 12.46 -9.50
CA PRO A 43 -1.39 13.34 -10.02
C PRO A 43 -2.69 13.28 -9.23
N ASP A 44 -3.28 14.44 -8.92
CA ASP A 44 -4.60 14.53 -8.25
C ASP A 44 -5.70 13.80 -9.02
N GLY A 45 -5.58 13.73 -10.35
CA GLY A 45 -6.51 12.99 -11.21
C GLY A 45 -6.50 11.48 -10.91
N ASP A 46 -5.33 10.89 -10.68
CA ASP A 46 -5.19 9.47 -10.35
C ASP A 46 -5.72 9.17 -8.95
N LEU A 47 -5.40 10.04 -7.97
CA LEU A 47 -5.93 9.94 -6.61
C LEU A 47 -7.46 10.05 -6.60
N GLY A 48 -8.01 11.04 -7.29
CA GLY A 48 -9.46 11.26 -7.40
C GLY A 48 -10.19 10.13 -8.14
N ALA A 49 -9.56 9.54 -9.15
CA ALA A 49 -10.11 8.39 -9.86
C ALA A 49 -10.19 7.16 -8.94
N MET A 50 -9.15 6.88 -8.15
CA MET A 50 -9.19 5.82 -7.14
C MET A 50 -10.25 6.06 -6.07
N ARG A 51 -10.36 7.29 -5.54
CA ARG A 51 -11.41 7.64 -4.57
C ARG A 51 -12.82 7.45 -5.12
N SER A 52 -13.02 7.63 -6.42
CA SER A 52 -14.30 7.37 -7.09
C SER A 52 -14.55 5.89 -7.39
N LEU A 53 -13.48 5.13 -7.66
CA LEU A 53 -13.53 3.71 -8.00
C LEU A 53 -13.86 2.83 -6.78
N LEU A 54 -13.22 3.07 -5.64
CA LEU A 54 -13.31 2.19 -4.46
C LEU A 54 -14.74 1.98 -3.95
N PRO A 55 -15.59 3.01 -3.76
CA PRO A 55 -16.97 2.79 -3.33
C PRO A 55 -17.78 1.95 -4.32
N ARG A 56 -17.54 2.12 -5.62
CA ARG A 56 -18.23 1.35 -6.67
C ARG A 56 -17.75 -0.09 -6.74
N LEU A 57 -16.47 -0.32 -6.43
CA LEU A 57 -15.89 -1.66 -6.34
C LEU A 57 -16.58 -2.47 -5.25
N PHE A 58 -16.70 -1.91 -4.04
CA PHE A 58 -17.29 -2.60 -2.89
C PHE A 58 -18.83 -2.59 -2.84
N ALA A 59 -19.48 -1.77 -3.67
CA ALA A 59 -20.94 -1.73 -3.83
C ALA A 59 -21.52 -2.91 -4.64
N ALA A 60 -20.69 -3.78 -5.23
CA ALA A 60 -21.16 -5.01 -5.86
C ALA A 60 -21.91 -5.90 -4.86
N ASP A 61 -22.87 -6.68 -5.38
CA ASP A 61 -23.58 -7.66 -4.56
C ASP A 61 -22.63 -8.73 -4.02
N ASP A 62 -22.97 -9.29 -2.86
CA ASP A 62 -22.12 -10.24 -2.15
C ASP A 62 -21.80 -11.49 -2.99
N GLU A 63 -22.71 -11.90 -3.87
CA GLU A 63 -22.48 -13.06 -4.74
C GLU A 63 -21.44 -12.75 -5.81
N ALA A 64 -21.48 -11.57 -6.42
CA ALA A 64 -20.46 -11.09 -7.34
C ALA A 64 -19.08 -11.00 -6.66
N LYS A 65 -19.02 -10.40 -5.45
CA LYS A 65 -17.77 -10.32 -4.69
C LYS A 65 -17.22 -11.71 -4.34
N ARG A 66 -18.08 -12.65 -3.92
CA ARG A 66 -17.68 -14.03 -3.60
C ARG A 66 -17.12 -14.81 -4.79
N ARG A 67 -17.66 -14.61 -6.00
CA ARG A 67 -17.15 -15.27 -7.22
C ARG A 67 -15.71 -14.90 -7.55
N GLN A 68 -15.27 -13.70 -7.14
CA GLN A 68 -13.91 -13.20 -7.36
C GLN A 68 -13.07 -13.25 -6.08
N ALA A 69 -13.48 -14.01 -5.06
CA ALA A 69 -12.76 -14.07 -3.79
C ALA A 69 -11.39 -14.74 -3.94
N ILE A 70 -10.42 -14.25 -3.17
CA ILE A 70 -9.11 -14.89 -3.05
C ILE A 70 -9.24 -16.34 -2.58
N THR A 71 -8.31 -17.17 -3.03
CA THR A 71 -8.19 -18.57 -2.64
C THR A 71 -6.78 -18.85 -2.10
N ARG A 72 -6.56 -20.09 -1.66
CA ARG A 72 -5.22 -20.54 -1.26
C ARG A 72 -4.24 -20.53 -2.44
N ASP A 73 -4.72 -20.79 -3.65
CA ASP A 73 -3.89 -20.95 -4.84
C ASP A 73 -3.78 -19.67 -5.68
N ASP A 74 -4.69 -18.73 -5.49
CA ASP A 74 -4.65 -17.40 -6.11
C ASP A 74 -5.07 -16.32 -5.11
N TYR A 75 -4.10 -15.46 -4.77
CA TYR A 75 -4.26 -14.41 -3.77
C TYR A 75 -4.68 -13.05 -4.37
N ARG A 76 -5.22 -13.07 -5.59
CA ARG A 76 -5.75 -11.90 -6.31
C ARG A 76 -7.26 -11.91 -6.33
N GLY A 77 -7.89 -10.77 -6.06
CA GLY A 77 -9.33 -10.63 -6.03
C GLY A 77 -9.87 -10.17 -4.68
N TYR A 78 -11.15 -10.40 -4.46
CA TYR A 78 -11.87 -9.93 -3.28
C TYR A 78 -11.44 -10.65 -2.00
N ILE A 79 -11.21 -9.88 -0.94
CA ILE A 79 -10.97 -10.33 0.42
C ILE A 79 -12.29 -10.16 1.19
N PRO A 80 -12.96 -11.24 1.60
CA PRO A 80 -14.19 -11.14 2.37
C PRO A 80 -14.03 -10.36 3.67
N LEU A 81 -15.10 -9.70 4.09
CA LEU A 81 -15.19 -9.10 5.42
C LEU A 81 -14.91 -10.17 6.49
N ARG A 82 -14.09 -9.85 7.50
CA ARG A 82 -13.70 -10.79 8.59
C ARG A 82 -12.93 -12.02 8.12
N PHE A 83 -12.24 -11.92 6.98
CA PHE A 83 -11.46 -13.04 6.44
C PHE A 83 -10.15 -13.30 7.19
N PHE A 84 -9.45 -12.24 7.63
CA PHE A 84 -8.18 -12.38 8.34
C PHE A 84 -8.35 -12.31 9.86
N THR A 85 -7.49 -13.05 10.55
CA THR A 85 -7.34 -13.07 12.00
C THR A 85 -5.86 -12.91 12.33
N PRO A 86 -5.52 -12.29 13.47
CA PRO A 86 -4.14 -12.28 13.93
C PRO A 86 -3.65 -13.70 14.21
N ASN A 87 -2.36 -13.97 13.96
CA ASN A 87 -1.74 -15.27 14.25
C ASN A 87 -1.41 -15.43 15.75
N ARG A 88 -2.44 -15.48 16.60
CA ARG A 88 -2.38 -15.60 18.06
C ARG A 88 -3.64 -16.28 18.61
N ASP A 89 -3.63 -16.62 19.90
CA ASP A 89 -4.65 -17.47 20.53
C ASP A 89 -6.02 -16.77 20.75
N ASP A 90 -6.11 -15.44 20.61
CA ASP A 90 -7.34 -14.63 20.69
C ASP A 90 -7.74 -14.03 19.32
N GLN A 91 -8.37 -14.86 18.48
CA GLN A 91 -8.71 -14.53 17.10
C GLN A 91 -10.02 -13.72 17.00
N VAL A 92 -9.94 -12.41 17.20
CA VAL A 92 -11.01 -11.51 16.73
C VAL A 92 -10.72 -11.18 15.25
N PRO A 93 -11.62 -11.51 14.31
CA PRO A 93 -11.40 -11.22 12.90
C PRO A 93 -11.33 -9.72 12.61
N ASP A 94 -10.52 -9.36 11.62
CA ASP A 94 -10.37 -7.98 11.17
C ASP A 94 -11.65 -7.47 10.51
N ASN A 95 -12.04 -6.24 10.82
CA ASN A 95 -13.26 -5.62 10.32
C ASN A 95 -13.00 -4.76 9.08
N PHE A 96 -12.47 -5.39 8.03
CA PHE A 96 -12.35 -4.84 6.69
C PHE A 96 -12.72 -5.87 5.63
N GLU A 97 -13.22 -5.39 4.50
CA GLU A 97 -13.18 -6.12 3.24
C GLU A 97 -12.14 -5.47 2.32
N GLY A 98 -11.62 -6.22 1.35
CA GLY A 98 -10.57 -5.71 0.48
C GLY A 98 -10.58 -6.30 -0.92
N TYR A 99 -9.67 -5.81 -1.75
CA TYR A 99 -9.43 -6.35 -3.08
C TYR A 99 -7.93 -6.34 -3.35
N LYS A 100 -7.35 -7.52 -3.47
CA LYS A 100 -5.90 -7.70 -3.60
C LYS A 100 -5.50 -7.78 -5.06
N LEU A 101 -4.51 -6.96 -5.43
CA LEU A 101 -3.91 -6.96 -6.76
C LEU A 101 -2.40 -7.05 -6.60
N HIS A 102 -1.74 -7.69 -7.55
CA HIS A 102 -0.29 -7.84 -7.61
C HIS A 102 0.22 -7.10 -8.85
N TRP A 103 1.53 -6.93 -8.96
CA TRP A 103 2.14 -6.48 -10.21
C TRP A 103 1.61 -7.32 -11.39
N GLU A 104 1.07 -6.65 -12.41
CA GLU A 104 0.49 -7.27 -13.60
C GLU A 104 1.61 -7.83 -14.47
N CYS A 105 2.08 -9.02 -14.11
CA CYS A 105 3.24 -9.63 -14.75
C CYS A 105 2.96 -9.90 -16.24
N PRO A 106 3.80 -9.49 -17.21
CA PRO A 106 3.51 -9.72 -18.63
C PRO A 106 3.31 -11.21 -18.97
N PRO A 107 2.43 -11.56 -19.94
CA PRO A 107 2.10 -12.97 -20.25
C PRO A 107 3.29 -13.88 -20.55
N ASP A 108 4.30 -13.36 -21.25
CA ASP A 108 5.49 -14.12 -21.67
C ASP A 108 6.67 -14.02 -20.69
N HIS A 109 6.50 -13.30 -19.58
CA HIS A 109 7.57 -13.07 -18.62
C HIS A 109 8.03 -14.38 -17.94
N PRO A 110 9.34 -14.65 -17.84
CA PRO A 110 9.85 -15.92 -17.31
C PRO A 110 9.37 -16.22 -15.88
N ALA A 111 9.21 -15.18 -15.04
CA ALA A 111 8.79 -15.33 -13.64
C ALA A 111 7.45 -16.08 -13.46
N ARG A 112 6.52 -16.02 -14.43
CA ARG A 112 5.26 -16.78 -14.40
C ARG A 112 5.47 -18.30 -14.37
N ARG A 113 6.60 -18.79 -14.89
CA ARG A 113 6.97 -20.22 -14.87
C ARG A 113 7.72 -20.62 -13.60
N GLU A 114 8.33 -19.65 -12.93
CA GLU A 114 9.20 -19.87 -11.76
C GLU A 114 8.43 -19.75 -10.44
N CYS A 115 7.45 -18.86 -10.36
CA CYS A 115 6.67 -18.63 -9.15
C CYS A 115 5.20 -18.35 -9.48
N ARG A 116 4.30 -19.10 -8.83
CA ARG A 116 2.83 -18.97 -9.01
C ARG A 116 2.25 -17.65 -8.52
N LEU A 117 3.05 -16.86 -7.78
CA LEU A 117 2.68 -15.52 -7.37
C LEU A 117 2.80 -14.49 -8.49
N TYR A 118 3.28 -14.85 -9.70
CA TYR A 118 3.23 -14.02 -10.89
C TYR A 118 2.11 -14.46 -11.81
N GLY A 119 1.32 -13.51 -12.31
CA GLY A 119 0.13 -13.77 -13.10
C GLY A 119 -0.63 -12.49 -13.40
N SER A 120 -1.78 -12.64 -14.06
CA SER A 120 -2.69 -11.52 -14.30
C SER A 120 -3.60 -11.31 -13.11
N ASN A 121 -4.00 -10.06 -12.89
CA ASN A 121 -4.99 -9.73 -11.88
C ASN A 121 -6.39 -10.18 -12.28
N ASN A 122 -7.18 -10.48 -11.25
CA ASN A 122 -8.62 -10.71 -11.38
C ASN A 122 -9.30 -9.33 -11.31
N TRP A 123 -9.53 -8.69 -12.45
CA TRP A 123 -10.22 -7.39 -12.50
C TRP A 123 -11.72 -7.56 -12.22
N ALA A 124 -12.33 -6.60 -11.53
CA ALA A 124 -13.73 -6.70 -11.15
C ALA A 124 -14.66 -6.64 -12.37
N ASP A 125 -15.50 -7.66 -12.57
CA ASP A 125 -16.31 -7.80 -13.79
C ASP A 125 -17.30 -6.64 -14.00
N HIS A 126 -17.75 -6.02 -12.91
CA HIS A 126 -18.70 -4.90 -12.92
C HIS A 126 -18.02 -3.53 -13.09
N LEU A 127 -16.70 -3.47 -13.21
CA LEU A 127 -15.91 -2.24 -13.41
C LEU A 127 -14.87 -2.44 -14.51
N PRO A 128 -15.27 -2.38 -15.79
CA PRO A 128 -14.36 -2.52 -16.93
C PRO A 128 -13.18 -1.53 -16.91
N GLU A 129 -13.36 -0.37 -16.31
CA GLU A 129 -12.33 0.67 -16.18
C GLU A 129 -11.31 0.42 -15.06
N MET A 130 -11.52 -0.58 -14.20
CA MET A 130 -10.69 -0.82 -13.01
C MET A 130 -9.22 -1.01 -13.36
N ALA A 131 -8.92 -1.76 -14.43
CA ALA A 131 -7.56 -2.02 -14.86
C ALA A 131 -6.83 -0.73 -15.26
N ASP A 132 -7.50 0.15 -16.02
CA ASP A 132 -6.91 1.41 -16.49
C ASP A 132 -6.70 2.40 -15.34
N VAL A 133 -7.70 2.56 -14.47
CA VAL A 133 -7.65 3.48 -13.32
C VAL A 133 -6.56 3.03 -12.33
N VAL A 134 -6.57 1.76 -11.93
CA VAL A 134 -5.55 1.22 -11.02
C VAL A 134 -4.17 1.25 -11.68
N GLY A 135 -4.06 0.95 -12.97
CA GLY A 135 -2.80 0.98 -13.70
C GLY A 135 -2.14 2.35 -13.73
N SER A 136 -2.91 3.41 -13.99
CA SER A 136 -2.41 4.80 -13.97
C SER A 136 -1.93 5.20 -12.58
N TRP A 137 -2.76 4.97 -11.56
CA TRP A 137 -2.43 5.22 -10.16
C TRP A 137 -1.19 4.44 -9.71
N TRP A 138 -1.12 3.16 -10.06
CA TRP A 138 0.01 2.29 -9.71
C TRP A 138 1.31 2.80 -10.31
N ALA A 139 1.32 3.17 -11.60
CA ALA A 139 2.52 3.70 -12.26
C ALA A 139 3.02 5.00 -11.59
N ALA A 140 2.12 5.87 -11.14
CA ALA A 140 2.49 7.07 -10.40
C ALA A 140 3.15 6.74 -9.04
N PHE A 141 2.62 5.75 -8.32
CA PHE A 141 3.19 5.27 -7.06
C PHE A 141 4.49 4.48 -7.23
N ASP A 142 4.66 3.74 -8.32
CA ASP A 142 5.94 3.10 -8.67
C ASP A 142 7.02 4.17 -8.85
N GLY A 143 6.73 5.25 -9.61
CA GLY A 143 7.66 6.36 -9.76
C GLY A 143 8.01 7.06 -8.44
N LEU A 144 7.06 7.17 -7.51
CA LEU A 144 7.34 7.66 -6.15
C LEU A 144 8.21 6.68 -5.37
N ALA A 145 7.87 5.39 -5.39
CA ALA A 145 8.59 4.33 -4.69
C ALA A 145 10.05 4.24 -5.15
N GLU A 146 10.31 4.33 -6.46
CA GLU A 146 11.66 4.35 -7.02
C GLU A 146 12.50 5.50 -6.46
N ARG A 147 11.93 6.72 -6.41
CA ARG A 147 12.63 7.89 -5.83
C ARG A 147 12.93 7.68 -4.35
N LEU A 148 11.94 7.23 -3.57
CA LEU A 148 12.11 7.00 -2.13
C LEU A 148 13.14 5.89 -1.86
N LEU A 149 13.08 4.78 -2.59
CA LEU A 149 14.03 3.67 -2.44
C LEU A 149 15.45 4.07 -2.84
N ALA A 150 15.63 4.83 -3.92
CA ALA A 150 16.94 5.34 -4.32
C ALA A 150 17.54 6.28 -3.26
N THR A 151 16.72 7.18 -2.71
CA THR A 151 17.13 8.07 -1.60
C THR A 151 17.52 7.28 -0.34
N LEU A 152 16.74 6.27 0.03
CA LEU A 152 17.00 5.45 1.21
C LEU A 152 18.24 4.58 1.02
N ALA A 153 18.42 3.98 -0.16
CA ALA A 153 19.62 3.22 -0.50
C ALA A 153 20.88 4.09 -0.36
N ALA A 154 20.86 5.29 -0.96
CA ALA A 154 21.98 6.24 -0.85
C ALA A 154 22.26 6.64 0.61
N SER A 155 21.21 6.87 1.41
CA SER A 155 21.34 7.21 2.84
C SER A 155 21.94 6.08 3.67
N LEU A 156 21.75 4.83 3.24
CA LEU A 156 22.33 3.64 3.86
C LEU A 156 23.70 3.24 3.29
N GLY A 157 24.20 3.96 2.27
CA GLY A 157 25.43 3.60 1.56
C GLY A 157 25.30 2.32 0.72
N VAL A 158 24.08 1.95 0.34
CA VAL A 158 23.76 0.81 -0.54
C VAL A 158 23.74 1.29 -1.99
N ASP A 159 24.20 0.44 -2.92
CA ASP A 159 24.13 0.75 -4.35
C ASP A 159 22.67 0.75 -4.82
N GLY A 160 22.18 1.90 -5.28
CA GLY A 160 20.83 2.04 -5.82
C GLY A 160 20.59 1.18 -7.06
N GLY A 161 21.63 0.86 -7.83
CA GLY A 161 21.54 -0.05 -8.98
C GLY A 161 21.22 -1.48 -8.56
N GLU A 162 21.78 -1.96 -7.44
CA GLU A 162 21.46 -3.29 -6.89
C GLU A 162 20.02 -3.36 -6.40
N VAL A 163 19.54 -2.30 -5.74
CA VAL A 163 18.14 -2.21 -5.29
C VAL A 163 17.19 -2.19 -6.49
N ALA A 164 17.48 -1.37 -7.51
CA ALA A 164 16.65 -1.30 -8.72
C ALA A 164 16.61 -2.63 -9.47
N ALA A 165 17.75 -3.33 -9.62
CA ALA A 165 17.80 -4.63 -10.25
C ALA A 165 16.96 -5.69 -9.50
N ALA A 166 16.90 -5.62 -8.16
CA ALA A 166 16.04 -6.50 -7.36
C ALA A 166 14.54 -6.23 -7.54
N MET A 167 14.15 -5.11 -8.15
CA MET A 167 12.77 -4.70 -8.38
C MET A 167 12.31 -4.86 -9.84
N GLU A 168 13.12 -5.44 -10.74
CA GLU A 168 12.77 -5.61 -12.18
C GLU A 168 11.52 -6.48 -12.41
N ALA A 169 11.36 -7.53 -11.61
CA ALA A 169 10.15 -8.36 -11.57
C ALA A 169 9.66 -8.42 -10.11
N PRO A 170 8.96 -7.38 -9.63
CA PRO A 170 8.69 -7.25 -8.22
C PRO A 170 7.48 -8.10 -7.80
N LEU A 171 7.44 -8.49 -6.53
CA LEU A 171 6.25 -9.05 -5.88
C LEU A 171 5.39 -7.95 -5.22
N THR A 172 5.48 -6.72 -5.72
CA THR A 172 4.65 -5.60 -5.28
C THR A 172 3.19 -5.98 -5.38
N ASN A 173 2.44 -5.68 -4.32
CA ASN A 173 1.02 -5.89 -4.26
C ASN A 173 0.36 -4.67 -3.62
N VAL A 174 -0.88 -4.41 -4.00
CA VAL A 174 -1.76 -3.43 -3.37
C VAL A 174 -2.96 -4.18 -2.80
N THR A 175 -3.41 -3.73 -1.64
CA THR A 175 -4.71 -4.12 -1.12
C THR A 175 -5.58 -2.88 -1.09
N LEU A 176 -6.60 -2.87 -1.95
CA LEU A 176 -7.66 -1.87 -1.91
C LEU A 176 -8.55 -2.21 -0.71
N LEU A 177 -8.80 -1.27 0.19
CA LEU A 177 -9.44 -1.56 1.48
C LEU A 177 -10.73 -0.77 1.64
N HIS A 178 -11.73 -1.42 2.25
CA HIS A 178 -12.93 -0.77 2.75
C HIS A 178 -13.18 -1.22 4.20
N TYR A 179 -13.22 -0.24 5.10
CA TYR A 179 -13.54 -0.44 6.51
C TYR A 179 -14.99 -0.02 6.75
N PRO A 180 -15.92 -0.96 7.00
CA PRO A 180 -17.30 -0.60 7.31
C PRO A 180 -17.40 0.22 8.59
N ALA A 181 -18.41 1.09 8.66
CA ALA A 181 -18.73 1.82 9.89
C ALA A 181 -18.91 0.85 11.07
N ARG A 182 -18.21 1.12 12.18
CA ARG A 182 -18.23 0.25 13.35
C ARG A 182 -19.52 0.43 14.13
N SER A 183 -20.14 -0.69 14.50
CA SER A 183 -21.23 -0.68 15.48
C SER A 183 -20.69 -0.42 16.88
N THR A 184 -21.49 0.23 17.73
CA THR A 184 -21.12 0.51 19.12
C THR A 184 -20.90 -0.80 19.87
N GLY A 185 -19.71 -0.97 20.44
CA GLY A 185 -19.36 -2.15 21.23
C GLY A 185 -18.77 -3.32 20.45
N ASP A 186 -18.57 -3.22 19.12
CA ASP A 186 -17.84 -4.24 18.38
C ASP A 186 -16.34 -4.21 18.74
N PRO A 187 -15.79 -5.26 19.37
CA PRO A 187 -14.38 -5.30 19.76
C PRO A 187 -13.42 -5.51 18.58
N SER A 188 -13.94 -5.81 17.38
CA SER A 188 -13.14 -6.14 16.21
C SER A 188 -12.28 -4.94 15.80
N PRO A 189 -10.95 -5.11 15.65
CA PRO A 189 -10.11 -4.06 15.08
C PRO A 189 -10.47 -3.86 13.61
N GLY A 190 -10.21 -2.66 13.06
CA GLY A 190 -10.26 -2.49 11.61
C GLY A 190 -9.28 -3.46 10.95
N PHE A 191 -8.02 -3.39 11.36
CA PHE A 191 -6.98 -4.37 11.06
C PHE A 191 -6.11 -4.53 12.32
N HIS A 192 -5.84 -5.76 12.73
CA HIS A 192 -5.02 -6.05 13.90
C HIS A 192 -3.58 -5.48 13.78
N PRO A 193 -2.90 -5.22 14.91
CA PRO A 193 -1.51 -4.80 14.92
C PRO A 193 -0.57 -5.79 14.19
N HIS A 194 0.10 -5.32 13.15
CA HIS A 194 1.06 -6.08 12.35
C HIS A 194 2.22 -5.20 11.86
N LYS A 195 3.14 -5.82 11.12
CA LYS A 195 4.16 -5.15 10.32
C LYS A 195 4.12 -5.75 8.93
N ASP A 196 4.33 -4.91 7.92
CA ASP A 196 4.53 -5.39 6.57
C ASP A 196 5.89 -6.07 6.43
N VAL A 197 5.98 -6.94 5.43
CA VAL A 197 7.19 -7.72 5.10
C VAL A 197 7.84 -7.25 3.79
N SER A 198 7.34 -6.15 3.21
CA SER A 198 7.90 -5.48 2.04
C SER A 198 9.08 -4.57 2.41
N VAL A 199 9.82 -4.13 1.39
CA VAL A 199 10.91 -3.14 1.54
C VAL A 199 10.38 -1.74 1.87
N LEU A 200 9.23 -1.38 1.30
CA LEU A 200 8.55 -0.10 1.47
C LEU A 200 7.04 -0.34 1.32
N THR A 201 6.25 0.35 2.13
CA THR A 201 4.79 0.46 1.96
C THR A 201 4.45 1.93 1.84
N ILE A 202 3.66 2.26 0.82
CA ILE A 202 3.09 3.60 0.65
C ILE A 202 1.58 3.47 0.80
N LEU A 203 0.99 4.35 1.60
CA LEU A 203 -0.44 4.37 1.84
C LEU A 203 -1.03 5.63 1.22
N ASP A 204 -2.17 5.48 0.57
CA ASP A 204 -3.01 6.57 0.06
C ASP A 204 -4.28 6.66 0.93
N PRO A 205 -4.20 7.27 2.12
CA PRO A 205 -5.25 7.18 3.14
C PRO A 205 -6.48 8.05 2.83
N ASP A 206 -7.66 7.55 3.21
CA ASP A 206 -8.89 8.34 3.18
C ASP A 206 -8.94 9.38 4.32
N PRO A 207 -9.53 10.57 4.11
CA PRO A 207 -9.66 11.60 5.14
C PRO A 207 -10.42 11.19 6.41
N VAL A 208 -11.19 10.09 6.39
CA VAL A 208 -11.83 9.52 7.59
C VAL A 208 -10.80 9.11 8.65
N GLY A 209 -9.57 8.77 8.25
CA GLY A 209 -8.49 8.39 9.17
C GLY A 209 -8.66 7.00 9.79
N GLY A 210 -8.07 6.81 10.98
CA GLY A 210 -8.13 5.54 11.73
C GLY A 210 -6.87 4.68 11.66
N LEU A 211 -5.80 5.16 11.02
CA LEU A 211 -4.49 4.52 11.04
C LEU A 211 -3.71 4.95 12.28
N GLU A 212 -3.25 3.98 13.07
CA GLU A 212 -2.32 4.20 14.18
C GLU A 212 -1.00 3.45 13.93
N VAL A 213 0.11 4.09 14.31
CA VAL A 213 1.45 3.54 14.24
C VAL A 213 2.00 3.39 15.66
N ARG A 214 2.63 2.25 15.94
CA ARG A 214 3.25 2.01 17.25
C ARG A 214 4.71 2.48 17.25
N SER A 215 5.02 3.51 18.03
CA SER A 215 6.38 4.01 18.22
C SER A 215 7.27 3.02 18.98
N ARG A 216 8.59 3.25 18.93
CA ARG A 216 9.60 2.41 19.59
C ARG A 216 9.42 2.25 21.10
N ASP A 217 8.81 3.23 21.75
CA ASP A 217 8.47 3.19 23.19
C ASP A 217 7.10 2.54 23.48
N GLY A 218 6.46 1.94 22.48
CA GLY A 218 5.26 1.12 22.62
C GLY A 218 3.93 1.89 22.57
N ARG A 219 3.95 3.22 22.47
CA ARG A 219 2.74 4.04 22.34
C ARG A 219 2.18 3.97 20.92
N TRP A 220 0.86 4.02 20.80
CA TRP A 220 0.17 4.20 19.52
C TRP A 220 0.01 5.69 19.24
N VAL A 221 0.25 6.08 17.99
CA VAL A 221 0.18 7.46 17.50
C VAL A 221 -0.61 7.46 16.21
N GLU A 222 -1.62 8.32 16.13
CA GLU A 222 -2.39 8.50 14.90
C GLU A 222 -1.49 9.03 13.77
N ALA A 223 -1.57 8.40 12.60
CA ALA A 223 -0.89 8.83 11.40
C ALA A 223 -1.75 9.86 10.66
N ALA A 224 -1.60 11.13 11.02
CA ALA A 224 -2.24 12.22 10.30
C ALA A 224 -1.56 12.43 8.94
N CYS A 225 -2.34 12.34 7.86
CA CYS A 225 -1.92 12.70 6.51
C CYS A 225 -2.49 14.08 6.18
N PRO A 226 -1.66 15.05 5.73
CA PRO A 226 -2.13 16.39 5.36
C PRO A 226 -2.94 16.40 4.07
#